data_AF-A0AAW6M0D1-F1
#
_entry.id   AF-A0AAW6M0D1-F1
#
_cell.length_a   1.000
_cell.length_b   1.000
_cell.length_c   1.000
_cell.angle_alpha   90.00
_cell.angle_beta   90.00
_cell.angle_gamma   90.00
#
_symmetry.space_group_name_H-M   'P 1'
#
loop_
_entity.id
_entity.type
_entity.pdbx_description
1 polymer ?
#
loop_
_entity_poly.entity_id
_entity_poly.type
_entity_poly.pdbx_seq_one_letter_code
_entity_poly.pdbx_strand_id
1 'polypeptide(L)'
;MEQGIASIEATGSFCGIDWGGYSHQICVLDARGVEVGHHKITHTGDGLAALVALIASIAGPVRIAIERAEGLLVEYLQQCCDAEIYCVSPKISARARERYRMASAKSDEFDAYVLAETLRHQYRQWRPLATPSPLLAELTAVSRDRKRILDMQVDTENRLRAMMEAYHPGPLHLFSSLDRNISLEFIRRYPTPAKAARVGPARMGAFTGRLGYTGRVPAQALVDRITPHLLSASEGTVAGKALSANAFAEQLQLLNKHLRVRFTPKSGQLLRGHDGRGQ
;
A
#
# COMPACT_ATOMS: atom_id res chain seq x y z
N MET A 1 -52.05 -13.04 32.08
CA MET A 1 -51.53 -11.67 32.21
C MET A 1 -50.12 -11.68 31.67
N GLU A 2 -49.99 -11.35 30.39
CA GLU A 2 -48.72 -11.20 29.67
C GLU A 2 -47.90 -10.08 30.30
N GLN A 3 -46.66 -10.39 30.71
CA GLN A 3 -45.67 -9.37 30.99
C GLN A 3 -45.13 -8.87 29.65
N GLY A 4 -45.46 -7.63 29.31
CA GLY A 4 -44.96 -6.97 28.11
C GLY A 4 -43.44 -6.90 28.13
N ILE A 5 -42.81 -7.46 27.11
CA ILE A 5 -41.40 -7.24 26.80
C ILE A 5 -41.28 -5.75 26.46
N ALA A 6 -40.72 -4.96 27.37
CA ALA A 6 -40.39 -3.57 27.10
C ALA A 6 -39.50 -3.53 25.84
N SER A 7 -40.00 -2.91 24.78
CA SER A 7 -39.26 -2.70 23.55
C SER A 7 -38.04 -1.85 23.89
N ILE A 8 -36.85 -2.44 23.84
CA ILE A 8 -35.60 -1.69 23.86
C ILE A 8 -35.57 -0.94 22.53
N GLU A 9 -36.06 0.30 22.49
CA GLU A 9 -35.84 1.16 21.34
C GLU A 9 -34.33 1.26 21.14
N ALA A 10 -33.85 0.73 20.02
CA ALA A 10 -32.49 0.98 19.61
C ALA A 10 -32.38 2.50 19.42
N THR A 11 -31.61 3.17 20.27
CA THR A 11 -31.37 4.60 20.19
C THR A 11 -30.13 4.86 19.34
N GLY A 12 -30.17 5.90 18.50
CA GLY A 12 -29.05 6.36 17.69
C GLY A 12 -29.26 6.28 16.18
N SER A 13 -28.33 6.90 15.46
CA SER A 13 -28.33 6.98 13.99
C SER A 13 -27.11 6.29 13.41
N PHE A 14 -27.28 5.80 12.18
CA PHE A 14 -26.26 5.06 11.44
C PHE A 14 -25.91 5.85 10.18
N CYS A 15 -24.66 6.26 10.08
CA CYS A 15 -24.15 7.07 8.98
C CYS A 15 -23.25 6.20 8.11
N GLY A 16 -23.61 5.97 6.85
CA GLY A 16 -22.73 5.33 5.88
C GLY A 16 -22.02 6.38 5.04
N ILE A 17 -20.71 6.24 4.88
CA ILE A 17 -19.90 7.16 4.08
C ILE A 17 -19.19 6.38 2.98
N ASP A 18 -19.64 6.59 1.74
CA ASP A 18 -18.92 6.11 0.56
C ASP A 18 -17.81 7.12 0.18
N TRP A 19 -16.57 6.65 0.26
CA TRP A 19 -15.38 7.48 0.12
C TRP A 19 -14.93 7.55 -1.35
N GLY A 20 -15.30 8.63 -2.03
CA GLY A 20 -14.72 9.02 -3.34
C GLY A 20 -13.50 9.95 -3.26
N GLY A 21 -12.73 10.04 -4.36
CA GLY A 21 -11.50 10.85 -4.40
C GLY A 21 -11.71 12.37 -4.35
N TYR A 22 -12.85 12.87 -4.86
CA TYR A 22 -13.19 14.30 -4.89
C TYR A 22 -14.39 14.66 -4.02
N SER A 23 -15.26 13.70 -3.75
CA SER A 23 -16.47 13.87 -2.95
C SER A 23 -16.83 12.58 -2.23
N HIS A 24 -17.56 12.70 -1.14
CA HIS A 24 -18.08 11.57 -0.37
C HIS A 24 -19.60 11.62 -0.37
N GLN A 25 -20.24 10.46 -0.51
CA GLN A 25 -21.68 10.32 -0.33
C GLN A 25 -21.95 9.88 1.10
N ILE A 26 -22.98 10.47 1.70
CA ILE A 26 -23.35 10.27 3.09
C ILE A 26 -24.81 9.89 3.12
N CYS A 27 -25.12 8.76 3.76
CA CYS A 27 -26.48 8.35 4.04
C CYS A 27 -26.64 8.21 5.56
N VAL A 28 -27.71 8.78 6.11
CA VAL A 28 -28.03 8.71 7.54
C VAL A 28 -29.35 7.98 7.70
N LEU A 29 -29.33 6.91 8.49
CA LEU A 29 -30.49 6.11 8.85
C LEU A 29 -30.81 6.29 10.35
N ASP A 30 -32.10 6.31 10.68
CA ASP A 30 -32.54 6.11 12.05
C ASP A 30 -32.36 4.63 12.49
N ALA A 31 -32.63 4.33 13.75
CA ALA A 31 -32.47 2.98 14.27
C ALA A 31 -33.43 1.94 13.63
N ARG A 32 -34.54 2.39 13.04
CA ARG A 32 -35.50 1.55 12.32
C ARG A 32 -35.06 1.30 10.87
N GLY A 33 -34.04 1.99 10.38
CA GLY A 33 -33.57 1.92 9.00
C GLY A 33 -34.27 2.91 8.06
N VAL A 34 -34.97 3.90 8.61
CA VAL A 34 -35.57 4.98 7.80
C VAL A 34 -34.48 5.98 7.44
N GLU A 35 -34.36 6.32 6.17
CA GLU A 35 -33.45 7.36 5.71
C GLU A 35 -33.91 8.73 6.20
N VAL A 36 -33.06 9.40 6.98
CA VAL A 36 -33.32 10.73 7.56
C VAL A 36 -32.49 11.83 6.91
N GLY A 37 -31.51 11.47 6.08
CA GLY A 37 -30.72 12.43 5.32
C GLY A 37 -29.76 11.76 4.34
N HIS A 38 -29.55 12.44 3.22
CA HIS A 38 -28.54 12.09 2.23
C HIS A 38 -27.80 13.35 1.78
N HIS A 39 -26.47 13.29 1.80
CA HIS A 39 -25.62 14.44 1.51
C HIS A 39 -24.42 14.05 0.66
N LYS A 40 -23.98 14.99 -0.18
CA LYS A 40 -22.72 14.91 -0.89
C LYS A 40 -21.80 16.02 -0.39
N ILE A 41 -20.63 15.65 0.12
CA ILE A 41 -19.59 16.60 0.55
C ILE A 41 -18.38 16.51 -0.37
N THR A 42 -17.62 17.61 -0.47
CA THR A 42 -16.33 17.60 -1.18
C THR A 42 -15.21 17.10 -0.27
N HIS A 43 -14.16 16.52 -0.85
CA HIS A 43 -12.94 16.15 -0.11
C HIS A 43 -12.04 17.39 0.08
N THR A 44 -12.55 18.38 0.81
CA THR A 44 -11.89 19.65 1.13
C THR A 44 -12.02 19.96 2.61
N GLY A 45 -11.24 20.92 3.13
CA GLY A 45 -11.37 21.36 4.53
C GLY A 45 -12.79 21.79 4.89
N ASP A 46 -13.42 22.61 4.04
CA ASP A 46 -14.80 23.07 4.24
C ASP A 46 -15.81 21.92 4.12
N GLY A 47 -15.61 21.01 3.17
CA GLY A 47 -16.48 19.84 3.01
C GLY A 47 -16.43 18.88 4.21
N LEU A 48 -15.25 18.68 4.79
CA LEU A 48 -15.09 17.88 6.00
C LEU A 48 -15.61 18.62 7.25
N ALA A 49 -15.46 19.94 7.34
CA ALA A 49 -16.07 20.72 8.42
C ALA A 49 -17.62 20.66 8.35
N ALA A 50 -18.19 20.72 7.14
CA ALA A 50 -19.62 20.53 6.92
C ALA A 50 -20.09 19.13 7.32
N LEU A 51 -19.28 18.09 7.08
CA LEU A 51 -19.57 16.72 7.54
C LEU A 51 -19.63 16.63 9.07
N VAL A 52 -18.67 17.25 9.77
CA VAL A 52 -18.64 17.28 11.23
C VAL A 52 -19.87 18.01 11.76
N ALA A 53 -20.21 19.17 11.18
CA ALA A 53 -21.41 19.92 11.56
C ALA A 53 -22.69 19.10 11.33
N LEU A 54 -22.78 18.38 10.21
CA LEU A 54 -23.89 17.46 9.92
C LEU A 54 -23.99 16.38 11.01
N ILE A 55 -22.89 15.69 11.32
CA ILE A 55 -22.86 14.64 12.34
C ILE A 55 -23.25 15.19 13.72
N ALA A 56 -22.72 16.36 14.10
CA ALA A 56 -23.03 17.01 15.38
C ALA A 56 -24.48 17.47 15.49
N SER A 57 -25.17 17.69 14.37
CA SER A 57 -26.59 18.07 14.36
C SER A 57 -27.55 16.89 14.59
N ILE A 58 -27.06 15.65 14.47
CA ILE A 58 -27.87 14.45 14.66
C ILE A 58 -28.06 14.20 16.16
N ALA A 59 -29.32 14.00 16.57
CA ALA A 59 -29.64 13.73 17.97
C ALA A 59 -29.25 12.29 18.37
N GLY A 60 -28.55 12.17 19.51
CA GLY A 60 -28.16 10.89 20.08
C GLY A 60 -26.88 10.29 19.49
N PRO A 61 -26.52 9.05 19.83
CA PRO A 61 -25.26 8.45 19.41
C PRO A 61 -25.24 8.16 17.91
N VAL A 62 -24.17 8.58 17.23
CA VAL A 62 -23.95 8.31 15.80
C VAL A 62 -22.90 7.22 15.62
N ARG A 63 -23.20 6.26 14.74
CA ARG A 63 -22.28 5.19 14.33
C ARG A 63 -21.99 5.31 12.85
N ILE A 64 -20.71 5.40 12.49
CA ILE A 64 -20.27 5.69 11.13
C ILE A 64 -19.69 4.43 10.50
N ALA A 65 -20.18 4.05 9.34
CA ALA A 65 -19.63 2.98 8.51
C ALA A 65 -18.79 3.57 7.37
N ILE A 66 -17.56 3.07 7.22
CA ILE A 66 -16.64 3.48 6.15
C ILE A 66 -15.83 2.28 5.65
N GLU A 67 -15.43 2.26 4.38
CA GLU A 67 -14.74 1.09 3.81
C GLU A 67 -13.23 0.98 4.11
N ARG A 68 -12.65 2.04 4.68
CA ARG A 68 -11.22 2.14 4.97
C ARG A 68 -10.99 2.37 6.45
N ALA A 69 -9.99 1.71 7.02
CA ALA A 69 -9.62 1.86 8.43
C ALA A 69 -8.67 3.04 8.69
N GLU A 70 -8.27 3.78 7.65
CA GLU A 70 -7.23 4.81 7.73
C GLU A 70 -7.38 5.89 6.66
N GLY A 71 -6.64 6.98 6.85
CA GLY A 71 -6.52 8.10 5.94
C GLY A 71 -7.27 9.34 6.44
N LEU A 72 -7.09 10.46 5.72
CA LEU A 72 -7.51 11.78 6.19
C LEU A 72 -8.96 11.87 6.65
N LEU A 73 -9.91 11.25 5.94
CA LEU A 73 -11.32 11.27 6.33
C LEU A 73 -11.55 10.54 7.68
N VAL A 74 -10.94 9.37 7.87
CA VAL A 74 -11.06 8.59 9.11
C VAL A 74 -10.43 9.35 10.28
N GLU A 75 -9.21 9.86 10.08
CA GLU A 75 -8.48 10.61 11.11
C GLU A 75 -9.21 11.91 11.49
N TYR A 76 -9.76 12.63 10.51
CA TYR A 76 -10.51 13.85 10.75
C TYR A 76 -11.80 13.57 11.54
N LEU A 77 -12.53 12.51 11.19
CA LEU A 77 -13.72 12.07 11.94
C LEU A 77 -13.36 11.63 13.37
N GLN A 78 -12.29 10.86 13.56
CA GLN A 78 -11.81 10.45 14.89
C GLN A 78 -11.41 11.64 15.78
N GLN A 79 -10.94 12.73 15.18
CA GLN A 79 -10.50 13.93 15.89
C GLN A 79 -11.63 14.92 16.17
N CYS A 80 -12.60 15.04 15.26
CA CYS A 80 -13.59 16.12 15.28
C CYS A 80 -15.02 15.68 15.60
N CYS A 81 -15.31 14.37 15.58
CA CYS A 81 -16.65 13.85 15.87
C CYS A 81 -16.67 13.01 17.14
N ASP A 82 -17.73 13.15 17.93
CA ASP A 82 -18.10 12.20 18.99
C ASP A 82 -18.97 11.08 18.39
N ALA A 83 -18.33 10.17 17.65
CA ALA A 83 -19.00 9.07 16.94
C ALA A 83 -18.16 7.79 16.92
N GLU A 84 -18.82 6.64 17.00
CA GLU A 84 -18.16 5.34 16.84
C GLU A 84 -17.97 5.06 15.34
N ILE A 85 -16.72 4.92 14.89
CA ILE A 85 -16.40 4.66 13.47
C ILE A 85 -16.10 3.17 13.28
N TYR A 86 -16.69 2.55 12.27
CA TYR A 86 -16.54 1.14 11.95
C TYR A 86 -16.01 0.98 10.53
N CYS A 87 -14.93 0.21 10.40
CA CYS A 87 -14.42 -0.18 9.09
C CYS A 87 -15.22 -1.37 8.56
N VAL A 88 -15.85 -1.21 7.41
CA VAL A 88 -16.57 -2.26 6.68
C VAL A 88 -15.70 -2.77 5.56
N SER A 89 -15.43 -4.07 5.52
CA SER A 89 -14.67 -4.65 4.40
C SER A 89 -15.44 -4.46 3.08
N PRO A 90 -14.77 -4.08 1.96
CA PRO A 90 -15.42 -4.00 0.65
C PRO A 90 -16.11 -5.30 0.23
N LYS A 91 -15.63 -6.46 0.70
CA LYS A 91 -16.28 -7.77 0.45
C LYS A 91 -17.61 -7.91 1.18
N ILE A 92 -17.71 -7.36 2.39
CA ILE A 92 -18.96 -7.37 3.17
C ILE A 92 -19.96 -6.42 2.53
N SER A 93 -19.53 -5.19 2.23
CA SER A 93 -20.32 -4.18 1.52
C SER A 93 -20.87 -4.72 0.19
N ALA A 94 -20.02 -5.36 -0.62
CA ALA A 94 -20.44 -5.97 -1.88
C ALA A 94 -21.52 -7.06 -1.72
N ARG A 95 -21.36 -7.95 -0.73
CA ARG A 95 -22.36 -9.01 -0.45
C ARG A 95 -23.65 -8.45 0.16
N ALA A 96 -23.57 -7.37 0.92
CA ALA A 96 -24.76 -6.71 1.46
C ALA A 96 -25.57 -6.07 0.32
N ARG A 97 -24.90 -5.47 -0.67
CA ARG A 97 -25.53 -4.87 -1.86
C ARG A 97 -26.44 -5.84 -2.61
N GLU A 98 -26.01 -7.09 -2.76
CA GLU A 98 -26.75 -8.17 -3.46
C GLU A 98 -28.14 -8.45 -2.85
N ARG A 99 -28.38 -8.07 -1.58
CA ARG A 99 -29.69 -8.24 -0.92
C ARG A 99 -30.77 -7.29 -1.43
N TYR A 100 -30.37 -6.17 -2.02
CA TYR A 100 -31.26 -5.06 -2.33
C TYR A 100 -31.42 -4.84 -3.84
N ARG A 101 -30.43 -5.23 -4.65
CA ARG A 101 -30.48 -5.10 -6.11
C ARG A 101 -29.91 -6.35 -6.78
N MET A 102 -30.68 -6.95 -7.68
CA MET A 102 -30.24 -8.09 -8.51
C MET A 102 -29.32 -7.66 -9.67
N ALA A 103 -29.42 -6.40 -10.11
CA ALA A 103 -28.60 -5.85 -11.19
C ALA A 103 -27.54 -4.88 -10.65
N SER A 104 -26.31 -4.99 -11.17
CA SER A 104 -25.19 -4.11 -10.83
C SER A 104 -25.31 -2.76 -11.54
N ALA A 105 -26.11 -1.85 -10.98
CA ALA A 105 -26.02 -0.43 -11.31
C ALA A 105 -25.24 0.27 -10.19
N LYS A 106 -24.04 0.74 -10.50
CA LYS A 106 -23.21 1.48 -9.54
C LYS A 106 -23.88 2.80 -9.20
N SER A 107 -24.03 3.06 -7.90
CA SER A 107 -24.57 4.31 -7.38
C SER A 107 -23.87 4.58 -6.05
N ASP A 108 -23.01 5.59 -6.02
CA ASP A 108 -22.22 5.96 -4.83
C ASP A 108 -23.16 6.32 -3.64
N GLU A 109 -24.33 6.89 -3.92
CA GLU A 109 -25.40 7.18 -2.94
C GLU A 109 -25.94 5.90 -2.30
N PHE A 110 -26.18 4.89 -3.15
CA PHE A 110 -26.63 3.58 -2.71
C PHE A 110 -25.53 2.83 -1.95
N ASP A 111 -24.26 3.02 -2.30
CA ASP A 111 -23.14 2.44 -1.57
C ASP A 111 -23.04 3.02 -0.15
N ALA A 112 -23.28 4.33 0.02
CA ALA A 112 -23.41 4.95 1.34
C ALA A 112 -24.60 4.36 2.14
N TYR A 113 -25.76 4.16 1.51
CA TYR A 113 -26.91 3.50 2.15
C TYR A 113 -26.57 2.08 2.61
N VAL A 114 -25.96 1.26 1.74
CA VAL A 114 -25.59 -0.13 2.06
C VAL A 114 -24.63 -0.18 3.25
N LEU A 115 -23.69 0.76 3.36
CA LEU A 115 -22.79 0.86 4.51
C LEU A 115 -23.55 1.18 5.81
N ALA A 116 -24.43 2.18 5.79
CA ALA A 116 -25.24 2.57 6.94
C ALA A 116 -26.10 1.40 7.44
N GLU A 117 -26.80 0.75 6.52
CA GLU A 117 -27.75 -0.33 6.81
C GLU A 117 -27.03 -1.60 7.28
N THR A 118 -25.88 -1.92 6.68
CA THR A 118 -25.05 -3.04 7.14
C THR A 118 -24.59 -2.82 8.57
N LEU A 119 -24.12 -1.61 8.91
CA LEU A 119 -23.67 -1.30 10.27
C LEU A 119 -24.84 -1.33 11.26
N ARG A 120 -26.03 -0.84 10.88
CA ARG A 120 -27.24 -0.90 11.72
C ARG A 120 -27.56 -2.30 12.21
N HIS A 121 -27.36 -3.30 11.37
CA HIS A 121 -27.53 -4.71 11.75
C HIS A 121 -26.37 -5.28 12.56
N GLN A 122 -25.14 -4.84 12.29
CA GLN A 122 -23.93 -5.52 12.74
C GLN A 122 -23.18 -4.85 13.89
N TYR A 123 -23.45 -3.59 14.22
CA TYR A 123 -22.64 -2.78 15.14
C TYR A 123 -22.43 -3.42 16.54
N ARG A 124 -23.39 -4.21 17.02
CA ARG A 124 -23.30 -4.92 18.31
C ARG A 124 -22.28 -6.07 18.29
N GLN A 125 -22.00 -6.61 17.11
CA GLN A 125 -21.04 -7.71 16.92
C GLN A 125 -19.67 -7.20 16.46
N TRP A 126 -19.62 -5.99 15.90
CA TRP A 126 -18.41 -5.38 15.39
C TRP A 126 -17.74 -4.50 16.44
N ARG A 127 -16.44 -4.27 16.27
CA ARG A 127 -15.68 -3.36 17.11
C ARG A 127 -15.47 -2.05 16.37
N PRO A 128 -15.68 -0.89 17.02
CA PRO A 128 -15.29 0.39 16.43
C PRO A 128 -13.77 0.46 16.28
N LEU A 129 -13.31 1.30 15.36
CA LEU A 129 -11.91 1.62 15.16
C LEU A 129 -11.39 2.36 16.39
N ALA A 130 -10.31 1.84 16.97
CA ALA A 130 -9.59 2.56 18.00
C ALA A 130 -8.86 3.76 17.38
N THR A 131 -8.83 4.87 18.10
CA THR A 131 -7.94 6.00 17.77
C THR A 131 -6.53 5.62 18.19
N PRO A 132 -5.59 5.43 17.25
CA PRO A 132 -4.22 5.05 17.60
C PRO A 132 -3.52 6.20 18.34
N SER A 133 -2.59 5.85 19.23
CA SER A 133 -1.65 6.85 19.76
C SER A 133 -0.81 7.45 18.61
N PRO A 134 -0.28 8.68 18.75
CA PRO A 134 0.55 9.27 17.71
C PRO A 134 1.73 8.39 17.27
N LEU A 135 2.34 7.68 18.22
CA LEU A 135 3.42 6.75 17.93
C LEU A 135 2.95 5.53 17.12
N LEU A 136 1.82 4.93 17.50
CA LEU A 136 1.28 3.76 16.80
C LEU A 136 0.82 4.14 15.38
N ALA A 137 0.21 5.32 15.23
CA ALA A 137 -0.16 5.88 13.93
C ALA A 137 1.08 6.03 13.03
N GLU A 138 2.16 6.65 13.54
CA GLU A 138 3.41 6.83 12.80
C GLU A 138 4.06 5.48 12.43
N LEU A 139 4.17 4.55 13.38
CA LEU A 139 4.71 3.21 13.13
C LEU A 139 3.93 2.47 12.05
N THR A 140 2.61 2.55 12.10
CA THR A 140 1.73 1.90 11.13
C THR A 140 1.90 2.51 9.74
N ALA A 141 1.91 3.85 9.63
CA ALA A 141 2.12 4.56 8.36
C ALA A 141 3.46 4.18 7.72
N VAL A 142 4.56 4.28 8.49
CA VAL A 142 5.92 3.93 8.01
C VAL A 142 5.99 2.45 7.59
N SER A 143 5.36 1.55 8.33
CA SER A 143 5.38 0.11 8.02
C SER A 143 4.65 -0.21 6.71
N ARG A 144 3.50 0.43 6.48
CA ARG A 144 2.73 0.27 5.23
C ARG A 144 3.48 0.84 4.04
N ASP A 145 4.06 2.03 4.16
CA ASP A 145 4.83 2.64 3.08
C ASP A 145 6.10 1.85 2.78
N ARG A 146 6.79 1.33 3.81
CA ARG A 146 7.92 0.43 3.63
C ARG A 146 7.51 -0.80 2.82
N LYS A 147 6.35 -1.41 3.13
CA LYS A 147 5.82 -2.54 2.36
C LYS A 147 5.56 -2.15 0.90
N ARG A 148 4.93 -1.01 0.62
CA ARG A 148 4.70 -0.54 -0.76
C ARG A 148 6.00 -0.37 -1.53
N ILE A 149 7.02 0.21 -0.91
CA ILE A 149 8.35 0.38 -1.54
C ILE A 149 9.04 -0.97 -1.75
N LEU A 150 8.90 -1.93 -0.83
CA LEU A 150 9.38 -3.31 -1.02
C LEU A 150 8.67 -3.98 -2.20
N ASP A 151 7.35 -3.88 -2.30
CA ASP A 151 6.59 -4.47 -3.39
C ASP A 151 7.04 -3.86 -4.74
N MET A 152 7.25 -2.53 -4.81
CA MET A 152 7.84 -1.87 -5.98
C MET A 152 9.26 -2.34 -6.30
N GLN A 153 10.09 -2.60 -5.28
CA GLN A 153 11.46 -3.10 -5.44
C GLN A 153 11.45 -4.50 -6.07
N VAL A 154 10.60 -5.39 -5.56
CA VAL A 154 10.45 -6.76 -6.09
C VAL A 154 9.95 -6.73 -7.53
N ASP A 155 8.94 -5.91 -7.83
CA ASP A 155 8.41 -5.78 -9.19
C ASP A 155 9.47 -5.23 -10.17
N THR A 156 10.25 -4.24 -9.72
CA THR A 156 11.34 -3.65 -10.52
C THR A 156 12.45 -4.67 -10.78
N GLU A 157 12.83 -5.48 -9.78
CA GLU A 157 13.81 -6.56 -9.94
C GLU A 157 13.32 -7.62 -10.92
N ASN A 158 12.05 -8.04 -10.81
CA ASN A 158 11.45 -9.03 -11.72
C ASN A 158 11.43 -8.53 -13.17
N ARG A 159 11.08 -7.25 -13.39
CA ARG A 159 11.15 -6.62 -14.72
C ARG A 159 12.57 -6.58 -15.26
N LEU A 160 13.55 -6.19 -14.44
CA LEU A 160 14.95 -6.18 -14.84
C LEU A 160 15.44 -7.60 -15.20
N ARG A 161 15.08 -8.61 -14.39
CA ARG A 161 15.41 -10.02 -14.65
C ARG A 161 14.88 -10.48 -16.00
N ALA A 162 13.59 -10.28 -16.26
CA ALA A 162 12.96 -10.65 -17.53
C ALA A 162 13.62 -9.92 -18.73
N MET A 163 14.08 -8.68 -18.54
CA MET A 163 14.86 -7.99 -19.57
C MET A 163 16.20 -8.66 -19.80
N MET A 164 16.94 -9.01 -18.75
CA MET A 164 18.24 -9.66 -18.87
C MET A 164 18.13 -11.01 -19.57
N GLU A 165 17.15 -11.84 -19.20
CA GLU A 165 16.86 -13.12 -19.87
C GLU A 165 16.61 -12.95 -21.38
N ALA A 166 15.99 -11.84 -21.78
CA ALA A 166 15.63 -11.60 -23.17
C ALA A 166 16.77 -11.11 -24.09
N TYR A 167 17.91 -10.65 -23.56
CA TYR A 167 19.00 -10.16 -24.44
C TYR A 167 20.44 -10.27 -23.91
N HIS A 168 20.62 -10.36 -22.59
CA HIS A 168 21.93 -10.43 -21.95
C HIS A 168 21.81 -11.15 -20.59
N PRO A 169 21.73 -12.50 -20.59
CA PRO A 169 21.50 -13.26 -19.36
C PRO A 169 22.73 -13.32 -18.44
N GLY A 170 23.92 -13.03 -18.96
CA GLY A 170 25.19 -13.06 -18.22
C GLY A 170 25.19 -12.50 -16.79
N PRO A 171 24.70 -11.27 -16.55
CA PRO A 171 24.70 -10.66 -15.21
C PRO A 171 23.88 -11.44 -14.17
N LEU A 172 22.90 -12.25 -14.60
CA LEU A 172 22.06 -13.06 -13.70
C LEU A 172 22.84 -14.19 -13.00
N HIS A 173 24.00 -14.56 -13.54
CA HIS A 173 24.83 -15.67 -13.05
C HIS A 173 26.10 -15.20 -12.33
N LEU A 174 26.33 -13.89 -12.24
CA LEU A 174 27.61 -13.35 -11.80
C LEU A 174 27.74 -13.25 -10.27
N PHE A 175 26.69 -12.75 -9.60
CA PHE A 175 26.66 -12.49 -8.16
C PHE A 175 25.49 -13.19 -7.47
N SER A 176 25.38 -13.04 -6.14
CA SER A 176 24.40 -13.77 -5.33
C SER A 176 22.93 -13.44 -5.65
N SER A 177 22.64 -12.19 -6.01
CA SER A 177 21.28 -11.74 -6.37
C SER A 177 21.34 -10.48 -7.23
N LEU A 178 20.27 -10.24 -8.00
CA LEU A 178 20.23 -9.18 -9.01
C LEU A 178 20.08 -7.80 -8.37
N ASP A 179 19.38 -7.69 -7.25
CA ASP A 179 19.18 -6.46 -6.48
C ASP A 179 20.46 -5.93 -5.80
N ARG A 180 21.56 -6.68 -5.75
CA ARG A 180 22.79 -6.19 -5.13
C ARG A 180 23.36 -5.02 -5.92
N ASN A 181 23.88 -4.02 -5.19
CA ASN A 181 24.50 -2.86 -5.82
C ASN A 181 25.59 -3.24 -6.82
N ILE A 182 26.35 -4.29 -6.54
CA ILE A 182 27.39 -4.77 -7.46
C ILE A 182 26.84 -5.34 -8.77
N SER A 183 25.70 -6.05 -8.72
CA SER A 183 25.00 -6.57 -9.91
C SER A 183 24.44 -5.42 -10.75
N LEU A 184 23.81 -4.45 -10.10
CA LEU A 184 23.23 -3.28 -10.78
C LEU A 184 24.30 -2.38 -11.39
N GLU A 185 25.42 -2.15 -10.70
CA GLU A 185 26.57 -1.43 -11.25
C GLU A 185 27.21 -2.18 -12.43
N PHE A 186 27.20 -3.52 -12.41
CA PHE A 186 27.73 -4.32 -13.51
C PHE A 186 26.86 -4.15 -14.75
N ILE A 187 25.54 -4.25 -14.60
CA ILE A 187 24.57 -4.03 -15.68
C ILE A 187 24.72 -2.62 -16.26
N ARG A 188 24.82 -1.61 -15.40
CA ARG A 188 25.00 -0.21 -15.85
C ARG A 188 26.28 0.01 -16.62
N ARG A 189 27.39 -0.61 -16.18
CA ARG A 189 28.71 -0.42 -16.80
C ARG A 189 28.92 -1.28 -18.04
N TYR A 190 28.35 -2.48 -18.06
CA TYR A 190 28.48 -3.46 -19.12
C TYR A 190 27.09 -3.95 -19.58
N PRO A 191 26.24 -3.07 -20.12
CA PRO A 191 24.83 -3.38 -20.38
C PRO A 191 24.60 -4.33 -21.55
N THR A 192 25.64 -4.72 -22.29
CA THR A 192 25.52 -5.59 -23.47
C THR A 192 26.50 -6.76 -23.39
N PRO A 193 26.17 -7.91 -24.01
CA PRO A 193 27.07 -9.06 -24.04
C PRO A 193 28.43 -8.71 -24.63
N ALA A 194 28.47 -7.90 -25.69
CA ALA A 194 29.72 -7.44 -26.31
C ALA A 194 30.59 -6.59 -25.37
N LYS A 195 29.99 -5.76 -24.51
CA LYS A 195 30.73 -5.00 -23.48
C LYS A 195 31.21 -5.91 -22.36
N ALA A 196 30.36 -6.84 -21.91
CA ALA A 196 30.68 -7.80 -20.86
C ALA A 196 31.78 -8.79 -21.29
N ALA A 197 31.81 -9.21 -22.56
CA ALA A 197 32.86 -10.07 -23.13
C ALA A 197 34.27 -9.46 -23.03
N ARG A 198 34.37 -8.13 -22.95
CA ARG A 198 35.66 -7.43 -22.80
C ARG A 198 36.13 -7.37 -21.34
N VAL A 199 35.41 -7.98 -20.40
CA VAL A 199 35.74 -7.95 -18.98
C VAL A 199 36.58 -9.18 -18.63
N GLY A 200 37.90 -9.06 -18.79
CA GLY A 200 38.86 -10.05 -18.32
C GLY A 200 39.14 -9.95 -16.80
N PRO A 201 39.95 -10.87 -16.23
CA PRO A 201 40.16 -11.00 -14.79
C PRO A 201 40.67 -9.72 -14.12
N ALA A 202 41.61 -9.01 -14.75
CA ALA A 202 42.12 -7.74 -14.22
C ALA A 202 41.03 -6.67 -14.11
N ARG A 203 40.17 -6.55 -15.14
CA ARG A 203 39.06 -5.58 -15.16
C ARG A 203 37.96 -5.97 -14.17
N MET A 204 37.68 -7.27 -14.05
CA MET A 204 36.73 -7.78 -13.05
C MET A 204 37.23 -7.52 -11.63
N GLY A 205 38.53 -7.76 -11.36
CA GLY A 205 39.14 -7.48 -10.06
C GLY A 205 39.12 -6.00 -9.69
N ALA A 206 39.43 -5.11 -10.65
CA ALA A 206 39.31 -3.67 -10.44
C ALA A 206 37.85 -3.24 -10.19
N PHE A 207 36.89 -3.84 -10.91
CA PHE A 207 35.46 -3.57 -10.73
C PHE A 207 34.95 -3.99 -9.34
N THR A 208 35.26 -5.21 -8.90
CA THR A 208 34.84 -5.74 -7.60
C THR A 208 35.55 -5.01 -6.45
N GLY A 209 36.84 -4.68 -6.60
CA GLY A 209 37.60 -3.91 -5.63
C GLY A 209 37.02 -2.51 -5.40
N ARG A 210 36.72 -1.77 -6.48
CA ARG A 210 36.08 -0.44 -6.41
C ARG A 210 34.76 -0.45 -5.64
N LEU A 211 33.99 -1.52 -5.76
CA LEU A 211 32.66 -1.64 -5.17
C LEU A 211 32.65 -2.34 -3.81
N GLY A 212 33.82 -2.70 -3.27
CA GLY A 212 33.94 -3.37 -1.97
C GLY A 212 33.24 -4.73 -1.94
N TYR A 213 33.38 -5.53 -3.01
CA TYR A 213 32.72 -6.84 -3.11
C TYR A 213 33.13 -7.77 -1.96
N THR A 214 32.16 -8.20 -1.15
CA THR A 214 32.40 -9.05 0.02
C THR A 214 32.18 -10.54 -0.24
N GLY A 215 31.81 -10.94 -1.45
CA GLY A 215 31.51 -12.35 -1.76
C GLY A 215 32.73 -13.26 -1.83
N ARG A 216 33.96 -12.72 -1.73
CA ARG A 216 35.24 -13.46 -1.68
C ARG A 216 35.45 -14.45 -2.83
N VAL A 217 34.84 -14.20 -3.99
CA VAL A 217 35.05 -14.99 -5.22
C VAL A 217 36.20 -14.37 -6.02
N PRO A 218 37.23 -15.13 -6.41
CA PRO A 218 38.31 -14.62 -7.25
C PRO A 218 37.78 -14.06 -8.59
N ALA A 219 38.46 -13.03 -9.11
CA ALA A 219 38.05 -12.37 -10.34
C ALA A 219 38.00 -13.32 -11.55
N GLN A 220 38.93 -14.27 -11.64
CA GLN A 220 38.93 -15.31 -12.67
C GLN A 220 37.64 -16.14 -12.63
N ALA A 221 37.26 -16.65 -11.45
CA ALA A 221 36.05 -17.44 -11.28
C ALA A 221 34.78 -16.66 -11.64
N LEU A 222 34.75 -15.34 -11.43
CA LEU A 222 33.64 -14.49 -11.87
C LEU A 222 33.57 -14.35 -13.40
N VAL A 223 34.73 -14.24 -14.06
CA VAL A 223 34.81 -14.24 -15.54
C VAL A 223 34.37 -15.59 -16.09
N ASP A 224 34.82 -16.69 -15.49
CA ASP A 224 34.44 -18.04 -15.90
C ASP A 224 32.93 -18.26 -15.75
N ARG A 225 32.31 -17.73 -14.69
CA ARG A 225 30.85 -17.78 -14.47
C ARG A 225 30.07 -17.07 -15.56
N ILE A 226 30.45 -15.86 -15.96
CA ILE A 226 29.66 -15.07 -16.92
C ILE A 226 29.86 -15.53 -18.36
N THR A 227 31.04 -16.02 -18.71
CA THR A 227 31.44 -16.38 -20.08
C THR A 227 30.44 -17.30 -20.81
N PRO A 228 29.97 -18.43 -20.24
CA PRO A 228 29.01 -19.31 -20.93
C PRO A 228 27.63 -18.67 -21.14
N HIS A 229 27.35 -17.54 -20.48
CA HIS A 229 26.08 -16.82 -20.51
C HIS A 229 26.14 -15.51 -21.30
N LEU A 230 27.22 -15.26 -22.05
CA LEU A 230 27.36 -14.11 -22.96
C LEU A 230 26.60 -14.31 -24.29
N LEU A 231 25.32 -14.65 -24.17
CA LEU A 231 24.40 -14.77 -25.30
C LEU A 231 23.94 -13.38 -25.75
N SER A 232 23.80 -13.18 -27.05
CA SER A 232 23.34 -11.91 -27.64
C SER A 232 22.08 -12.12 -28.47
N ALA A 233 21.11 -11.24 -28.29
CA ALA A 233 19.99 -11.08 -29.22
C ALA A 233 20.43 -10.29 -30.48
N SER A 234 19.48 -10.00 -31.37
CA SER A 234 19.70 -9.13 -32.53
C SER A 234 20.14 -7.71 -32.11
N GLU A 235 20.89 -7.04 -32.97
CA GLU A 235 21.48 -5.71 -32.67
C GLU A 235 20.45 -4.69 -32.18
N GLY A 236 19.31 -4.56 -32.89
CA GLY A 236 18.23 -3.65 -32.49
C GLY A 236 17.61 -4.02 -31.13
N THR A 237 17.46 -5.31 -30.85
CA THR A 237 16.94 -5.79 -29.55
C THR A 237 17.91 -5.45 -28.42
N VAL A 238 19.21 -5.67 -28.64
CA VAL A 238 20.27 -5.34 -27.67
C VAL A 238 20.30 -3.83 -27.41
N ALA A 239 20.26 -3.00 -28.45
CA ALA A 239 20.28 -1.55 -28.31
C ALA A 239 19.07 -1.03 -27.51
N GLY A 240 17.86 -1.48 -27.86
CA GLY A 240 16.64 -1.06 -27.17
C GLY A 240 16.56 -1.57 -25.73
N LYS A 241 16.81 -2.86 -25.49
CA LYS A 241 16.71 -3.43 -24.14
C LYS A 241 17.83 -2.97 -23.22
N ALA A 242 19.03 -2.67 -23.72
CA ALA A 242 20.10 -2.09 -22.92
C ALA A 242 19.75 -0.73 -22.32
N LEU A 243 19.01 0.11 -23.05
CA LEU A 243 18.50 1.38 -22.54
C LEU A 243 17.54 1.13 -21.37
N SER A 244 16.55 0.26 -21.54
CA SER A 244 15.58 -0.07 -20.51
C SER A 244 16.23 -0.73 -19.29
N ALA A 245 17.15 -1.68 -19.49
CA ALA A 245 17.85 -2.37 -18.42
C ALA A 245 18.62 -1.39 -17.52
N ASN A 246 19.26 -0.37 -18.10
CA ASN A 246 19.91 0.69 -17.33
C ASN A 246 18.91 1.49 -16.50
N ALA A 247 17.77 1.89 -17.07
CA ALA A 247 16.75 2.62 -16.36
C ALA A 247 16.18 1.80 -15.17
N PHE A 248 15.90 0.51 -15.37
CA PHE A 248 15.44 -0.36 -14.29
C PHE A 248 16.51 -0.62 -13.23
N ALA A 249 17.78 -0.75 -13.62
CA ALA A 249 18.88 -0.89 -12.66
C ALA A 249 19.02 0.37 -11.78
N GLU A 250 18.88 1.57 -12.35
CA GLU A 250 18.89 2.83 -11.61
C GLU A 250 17.69 2.96 -10.67
N GLN A 251 16.49 2.62 -11.15
CA GLN A 251 15.28 2.60 -10.33
C GLN A 251 15.43 1.64 -9.15
N LEU A 252 15.95 0.44 -9.39
CA LEU A 252 16.15 -0.56 -8.34
C LEU A 252 17.20 -0.11 -7.32
N GLN A 253 18.30 0.53 -7.76
CA GLN A 253 19.29 1.14 -6.86
C GLN A 253 18.64 2.21 -5.96
N LEU A 254 17.76 3.05 -6.51
CA LEU A 254 17.06 4.07 -5.74
C LEU A 254 16.12 3.47 -4.70
N LEU A 255 15.33 2.45 -5.07
CA LEU A 255 14.44 1.75 -4.14
C LEU A 255 15.22 1.07 -3.00
N ASN A 256 16.32 0.38 -3.33
CA ASN A 256 17.21 -0.21 -2.34
C ASN A 256 17.79 0.84 -1.37
N LYS A 257 18.16 2.02 -1.90
CA LYS A 257 18.64 3.13 -1.07
C LYS A 257 17.54 3.66 -0.15
N HIS A 258 16.30 3.83 -0.64
CA HIS A 258 15.18 4.26 0.19
C HIS A 258 14.91 3.30 1.34
N LEU A 259 14.86 2.00 1.06
CA LEU A 259 14.66 0.96 2.08
C LEU A 259 15.76 1.00 3.14
N ARG A 260 17.02 1.02 2.72
CA ARG A 260 18.18 0.99 3.63
C ARG A 260 18.35 2.25 4.46
N VAL A 261 18.19 3.43 3.84
CA VAL A 261 18.57 4.72 4.45
C VAL A 261 17.40 5.40 5.15
N ARG A 262 16.16 5.20 4.68
CA ARG A 262 14.98 5.88 5.24
C ARG A 262 14.15 4.93 6.11
N PHE A 263 13.66 3.84 5.52
CA PHE A 263 12.66 3.01 6.19
C PHE A 263 13.23 2.13 7.29
N THR A 264 14.34 1.42 7.06
CA THR A 264 14.93 0.53 8.08
C THR A 264 15.32 1.28 9.37
N PRO A 265 16.04 2.42 9.33
CA PRO A 265 16.38 3.16 10.55
C PRO A 265 15.15 3.74 11.25
N LYS A 266 14.19 4.30 10.49
CA LYS A 266 12.97 4.88 11.05
C LYS A 266 12.10 3.83 11.75
N SER A 267 11.88 2.67 11.14
CA SER A 267 11.17 1.56 11.80
C SER A 267 11.88 1.13 13.08
N GLY A 268 13.21 1.00 13.06
CA GLY A 268 13.98 0.64 14.25
C GLY A 268 13.89 1.68 15.38
N GLN A 269 13.85 2.97 15.04
CA GLN A 269 13.65 4.06 16.00
C GLN A 269 12.25 3.98 16.66
N LEU A 270 11.21 3.79 15.85
CA LEU A 270 9.82 3.76 16.32
C LEU A 270 9.53 2.55 17.21
N LEU A 271 10.05 1.36 16.85
CA LEU A 271 9.91 0.15 17.65
C LEU A 271 10.53 0.32 19.05
N ARG A 272 11.76 0.88 19.14
CA ARG A 272 12.39 1.18 20.44
C ARG A 272 11.57 2.15 21.29
N GLY A 273 10.90 3.12 20.66
CA GLY A 273 10.02 4.07 21.35
C GLY A 273 8.67 3.50 21.79
N HIS A 274 8.25 2.36 21.23
CA HIS A 274 7.05 1.64 21.61
C HIS A 274 7.30 0.75 22.82
N ASP A 275 8.39 -0.04 22.78
CA ASP A 275 8.75 -0.97 23.86
C ASP A 275 9.06 -0.24 25.18
N GLY A 276 9.59 0.99 25.11
CA GLY A 276 9.88 1.82 26.30
C GLY A 276 8.66 2.46 26.97
N ARG A 277 7.45 2.29 26.43
CA ARG A 277 6.19 2.81 27.03
C ARG A 277 5.22 1.70 27.48
N GLY A 278 5.64 0.44 27.37
CA GLY A 278 4.88 -0.73 27.81
C GLY A 278 5.15 -1.16 29.26
N GLN A 279 5.73 -0.30 30.09
CA GLN A 279 5.86 -0.48 31.55
C GLN A 279 5.11 0.61 32.29
#